data_AF-A0A9W7KRW0-F1
#
_entry.id   AF-A0A9W7KRW0-F1
#
_cell.length_a   1.000
_cell.length_b   1.000
_cell.length_c   1.000
_cell.angle_alpha   90.00
_cell.angle_beta   90.00
_cell.angle_gamma   90.00
#
_symmetry.space_group_name_H-M   'P 1'
#
loop_
_entity.id
_entity.type
_entity.pdbx_description
1 polymer ?
#
loop_
_entity_poly.entity_id
_entity_poly.type
_entity_poly.pdbx_seq_one_letter_code
_entity_poly.pdbx_strand_id
1 'polypeptide(L)'
;MVEVVYQKGDGKKYKGQEDITKVTVASDVDEIAEYAFYRCRNLTEFNFGDSKVTKIGRSALHSTVITKIKLPDTLKVIGSWAFSKTNLTEVEINAEKIEGNTFCDCQSLVKVVLKEGITTVETNAFDGCPNISTFIWADSVKEVGYSVFRGCDKLHELAGSKDQEKIIEYLKSFTPLIELCSQKDPKKDPKRDIWKSIARKRSPPDDRDWTDLQKSDDAEDKALVKQVKQADKAKLKVDIKKILDENSEASKME
;
A
#
# COMPACT_ATOMS: atom_id res chain seq x y z
N MET A 1 27.48 -10.88 13.18
CA MET A 1 26.37 -11.26 12.28
C MET A 1 25.78 -12.54 12.84
N VAL A 2 24.48 -12.53 13.13
CA VAL A 2 23.80 -13.57 13.89
C VAL A 2 22.66 -14.16 13.06
N GLU A 3 22.54 -15.48 13.10
CA GLU A 3 21.36 -16.21 12.63
C GLU A 3 20.51 -16.56 13.84
N VAL A 4 19.21 -16.30 13.76
CA VAL A 4 18.27 -16.55 14.86
C VAL A 4 17.13 -17.46 14.41
N VAL A 5 16.65 -18.28 15.34
CA VAL A 5 15.41 -19.03 15.20
C VAL A 5 14.31 -18.28 15.95
N TYR A 6 13.29 -17.82 15.22
CA TYR A 6 12.12 -17.15 15.81
C TYR A 6 11.11 -18.19 16.29
N GLN A 7 10.81 -18.18 17.58
CA GLN A 7 9.95 -19.17 18.24
C GLN A 7 8.65 -18.54 18.75
N LYS A 8 7.66 -19.38 19.04
CA LYS A 8 6.40 -18.90 19.61
C LYS A 8 6.67 -18.18 20.95
N GLY A 9 6.15 -16.97 21.09
CA GLY A 9 6.36 -16.13 22.27
C GLY A 9 7.55 -15.16 22.20
N ASP A 10 8.40 -15.24 21.16
CA ASP A 10 9.50 -14.27 20.99
C ASP A 10 8.98 -12.82 20.81
N GLY A 11 7.78 -12.63 20.26
CA GLY A 11 7.13 -11.32 20.20
C GLY A 11 8.00 -10.25 19.53
N LYS A 12 8.36 -9.20 20.28
CA LYS A 12 9.19 -8.06 19.83
C LYS A 12 10.68 -8.19 20.17
N LYS A 13 11.13 -9.37 20.60
CA LYS A 13 12.48 -9.62 21.11
C LYS A 13 13.60 -9.12 20.20
N TYR A 14 13.42 -9.23 18.88
CA TYR A 14 14.45 -8.89 17.90
C TYR A 14 14.31 -7.45 17.34
N LYS A 15 13.35 -6.65 17.82
CA LYS A 15 13.15 -5.28 17.37
C LYS A 15 14.44 -4.45 17.47
N GLY A 16 14.86 -3.87 16.35
CA GLY A 16 16.00 -2.96 16.24
C GLY A 16 17.37 -3.63 16.38
N GLN A 17 17.43 -4.97 16.38
CA GLN A 17 18.69 -5.68 16.43
C GLN A 17 19.39 -5.62 15.07
N GLU A 18 20.51 -4.88 15.02
CA GLU A 18 21.29 -4.65 13.81
C GLU A 18 22.38 -5.73 13.60
N ASP A 19 22.57 -6.67 14.52
CA ASP A 19 23.50 -7.79 14.38
C ASP A 19 22.89 -9.02 13.71
N ILE A 20 21.55 -9.13 13.71
CA ILE A 20 20.81 -10.21 13.03
C ILE A 20 20.89 -10.01 11.52
N THR A 21 21.33 -11.08 10.84
CA THR A 21 21.41 -11.12 9.38
C THR A 21 20.48 -12.14 8.76
N LYS A 22 20.12 -13.18 9.51
CA LYS A 22 19.27 -14.29 9.04
C LYS A 22 18.26 -14.69 10.10
N VAL A 23 17.05 -14.99 9.66
CA VAL A 23 15.97 -15.51 10.51
C VAL A 23 15.38 -16.76 9.88
N THR A 24 15.25 -17.81 10.69
CA THR A 24 14.41 -18.97 10.37
C THR A 24 13.27 -19.05 11.37
N VAL A 25 12.04 -19.13 10.89
CA VAL A 25 10.83 -19.25 11.74
C VAL A 25 10.63 -20.71 12.12
N ALA A 26 10.46 -20.98 13.42
CA ALA A 26 10.21 -22.32 13.93
C ALA A 26 8.79 -22.82 13.57
N SER A 27 8.63 -24.15 13.50
CA SER A 27 7.38 -24.80 13.07
C SER A 27 6.18 -24.57 14.01
N ASP A 28 6.43 -24.16 15.26
CA ASP A 28 5.43 -23.88 16.29
C ASP A 28 4.84 -22.46 16.20
N VAL A 29 5.34 -21.64 15.28
CA VAL A 29 4.91 -20.25 15.08
C VAL A 29 3.71 -20.19 14.14
N ASP A 30 2.62 -19.61 14.63
CA ASP A 30 1.36 -19.36 13.93
C ASP A 30 1.20 -17.88 13.49
N GLU A 31 1.93 -16.96 14.11
CA GLU A 31 1.94 -15.52 13.79
C GLU A 31 3.33 -14.91 14.01
N ILE A 32 3.79 -14.09 13.05
CA ILE A 32 4.90 -13.18 13.29
C ILE A 32 4.35 -11.96 14.00
N ALA A 33 4.82 -11.70 15.22
CA ALA A 33 4.25 -10.64 16.05
C ALA A 33 4.48 -9.25 15.45
N GLU A 34 3.62 -8.31 15.84
CA GLU A 34 3.80 -6.90 15.49
C GLU A 34 5.19 -6.42 15.92
N TYR A 35 5.88 -5.69 15.05
CA TYR A 35 7.24 -5.18 15.26
C TYR A 35 8.34 -6.22 15.55
N ALA A 36 8.12 -7.53 15.29
CA ALA A 36 9.06 -8.60 15.63
C ALA A 36 10.52 -8.32 15.22
N PHE A 37 10.72 -7.79 14.01
CA PHE A 37 12.02 -7.46 13.40
C PHE A 37 12.06 -6.01 12.89
N TYR A 38 11.28 -5.11 13.50
CA TYR A 38 11.23 -3.71 13.12
C TYR A 38 12.63 -3.09 13.21
N ARG A 39 13.12 -2.51 12.11
CA ARG A 39 14.47 -1.91 11.99
C ARG A 39 15.64 -2.88 12.23
N CYS A 40 15.48 -4.18 11.95
CA CYS A 40 16.63 -5.07 11.79
C CYS A 40 17.36 -4.77 10.46
N ARG A 41 18.17 -3.71 10.42
CA ARG A 41 18.71 -3.13 9.17
C ARG A 41 19.74 -3.97 8.44
N ASN A 42 20.25 -5.02 9.06
CA ASN A 42 21.19 -5.96 8.43
C ASN A 42 20.53 -7.33 8.14
N LEU A 43 19.22 -7.48 8.39
CA LEU A 43 18.47 -8.69 8.08
C LEU A 43 18.31 -8.82 6.55
N THR A 44 19.02 -9.78 5.99
CA THR A 44 19.08 -10.05 4.54
C THR A 44 18.29 -11.28 4.13
N GLU A 45 18.14 -12.26 5.02
CA GLU A 45 17.45 -13.53 4.76
C GLU A 45 16.37 -13.79 5.82
N PHE A 46 15.13 -14.00 5.36
CA PHE A 46 13.99 -14.35 6.21
C PHE A 46 13.27 -15.57 5.64
N ASN A 47 13.32 -16.68 6.38
CA ASN A 47 12.76 -17.95 5.95
C ASN A 47 11.66 -18.42 6.91
N PHE A 48 10.48 -18.73 6.37
CA PHE A 48 9.38 -19.29 7.15
C PHE A 48 9.56 -20.76 7.52
N GLY A 49 10.57 -21.46 6.98
CA GLY A 49 10.77 -22.89 7.24
C GLY A 49 9.51 -23.71 6.96
N ASP A 50 9.21 -24.64 7.86
CA ASP A 50 7.96 -25.43 7.86
C ASP A 50 6.84 -24.80 8.71
N SER A 51 6.97 -23.52 9.07
CA SER A 51 5.97 -22.83 9.88
C SER A 51 4.64 -22.68 9.14
N LYS A 52 3.55 -22.75 9.90
CA LYS A 52 2.18 -22.56 9.39
C LYS A 52 1.67 -21.17 9.73
N VAL A 53 2.53 -20.17 9.55
CA VAL A 53 2.19 -18.78 9.85
C VAL A 53 0.96 -18.38 9.04
N THR A 54 -0.05 -17.87 9.74
CA THR A 54 -1.30 -17.37 9.14
C THR A 54 -1.35 -15.85 9.11
N LYS A 55 -0.49 -15.17 9.88
CA LYS A 55 -0.48 -13.71 9.98
C LYS A 55 0.94 -13.16 10.16
N ILE A 56 1.22 -12.08 9.45
CA ILE A 56 2.40 -11.23 9.68
C ILE A 56 1.90 -9.94 10.30
N GLY A 57 2.34 -9.62 11.52
CA GLY A 57 1.85 -8.48 12.29
C GLY A 57 2.28 -7.13 11.72
N ARG A 58 1.63 -6.07 12.23
CA ARG A 58 1.93 -4.67 11.89
C ARG A 58 3.43 -4.39 12.04
N SER A 59 4.03 -3.81 11.01
CA SER A 59 5.44 -3.41 10.98
C SER A 59 6.46 -4.52 11.31
N ALA A 60 6.10 -5.80 11.17
CA ALA A 60 6.93 -6.92 11.59
C ALA A 60 8.33 -6.93 10.96
N LEU A 61 8.46 -6.59 9.67
CA LEU A 61 9.72 -6.54 8.90
C LEU A 61 10.00 -5.15 8.33
N HIS A 62 9.43 -4.11 8.93
CA HIS A 62 9.59 -2.73 8.47
C HIS A 62 11.05 -2.25 8.58
N SER A 63 11.54 -1.55 7.56
CA SER A 63 12.92 -1.04 7.48
C SER A 63 13.98 -2.14 7.66
N THR A 64 13.77 -3.29 7.02
CA THR A 64 14.77 -4.37 6.87
C THR A 64 15.36 -4.35 5.45
N VAL A 65 16.44 -5.09 5.21
CA VAL A 65 17.13 -5.10 3.90
C VAL A 65 16.94 -6.41 3.13
N ILE A 66 15.91 -7.18 3.49
CA ILE A 66 15.56 -8.42 2.78
C ILE A 66 15.29 -8.11 1.31
N THR A 67 15.84 -8.94 0.42
CA THR A 67 15.70 -8.77 -1.03
C THR A 67 14.71 -9.74 -1.66
N LYS A 68 14.46 -10.87 -0.99
CA LYS A 68 13.52 -11.91 -1.42
C LYS A 68 12.80 -12.47 -0.21
N ILE A 69 11.56 -12.91 -0.41
CA ILE A 69 10.80 -13.63 0.60
C ILE A 69 9.85 -14.61 -0.07
N LYS A 70 9.77 -15.82 0.48
CA LYS A 70 8.75 -16.80 0.11
C LYS A 70 7.70 -16.84 1.21
N LEU A 71 6.51 -16.32 0.93
CA LEU A 71 5.40 -16.33 1.89
C LEU A 71 4.82 -17.75 2.02
N PRO A 72 4.40 -18.18 3.23
CA PRO A 72 3.82 -19.51 3.44
C PRO A 72 2.41 -19.60 2.84
N ASP A 73 2.02 -20.75 2.31
CA ASP A 73 0.70 -20.96 1.68
C ASP A 73 -0.48 -20.89 2.66
N THR A 74 -0.21 -20.91 3.96
CA THR A 74 -1.20 -20.74 5.04
C THR A 74 -1.49 -19.28 5.37
N LEU A 75 -0.76 -18.34 4.77
CA LEU A 75 -0.84 -16.92 5.11
C LEU A 75 -2.21 -16.35 4.74
N LYS A 76 -2.85 -15.66 5.69
CA LYS A 76 -4.15 -15.01 5.50
C LYS A 76 -4.05 -13.50 5.48
N VAL A 77 -3.25 -12.93 6.38
CA VAL A 77 -3.18 -11.48 6.56
C VAL A 77 -1.73 -11.01 6.61
N ILE A 78 -1.44 -9.98 5.82
CA ILE A 78 -0.22 -9.19 5.93
C ILE A 78 -0.57 -7.85 6.55
N GLY A 79 -0.05 -7.63 7.75
CA GLY A 79 -0.38 -6.48 8.57
C GLY A 79 0.20 -5.17 8.05
N SER A 80 -0.40 -4.08 8.51
CA SER A 80 -0.07 -2.74 8.06
C SER A 80 1.43 -2.42 8.21
N TRP A 81 2.05 -1.80 7.22
CA TRP A 81 3.51 -1.54 7.16
C TRP A 81 4.44 -2.76 7.30
N ALA A 82 3.95 -4.00 7.27
CA ALA A 82 4.77 -5.18 7.59
C ALA A 82 6.07 -5.28 6.78
N PHE A 83 6.04 -4.90 5.50
CA PHE A 83 7.18 -4.90 4.59
C PHE A 83 7.58 -3.50 4.11
N SER A 84 7.11 -2.45 4.79
CA SER A 84 7.40 -1.08 4.35
C SER A 84 8.89 -0.78 4.50
N LYS A 85 9.46 -0.08 3.50
CA LYS A 85 10.90 0.24 3.41
C LYS A 85 11.81 -0.98 3.41
N THR A 86 11.38 -2.05 2.74
CA THR A 86 12.24 -3.22 2.46
C THR A 86 12.90 -3.12 1.09
N ASN A 87 13.92 -3.96 0.86
CA ASN A 87 14.64 -4.04 -0.41
C ASN A 87 14.14 -5.19 -1.31
N LEU A 88 12.91 -5.67 -1.07
CA LEU A 88 12.33 -6.72 -1.89
C LEU A 88 12.33 -6.31 -3.36
N THR A 89 12.83 -7.17 -4.23
CA THR A 89 12.82 -6.94 -5.69
C THR A 89 11.59 -7.54 -6.36
N GLU A 90 11.11 -8.64 -5.81
CA GLU A 90 9.93 -9.36 -6.25
C GLU A 90 9.17 -9.95 -5.06
N VAL A 91 7.84 -10.04 -5.17
CA VAL A 91 7.01 -10.73 -4.18
C VAL A 91 5.82 -11.40 -4.84
N GLU A 92 5.59 -12.66 -4.48
CA GLU A 92 4.35 -13.39 -4.76
C GLU A 92 3.50 -13.41 -3.49
N ILE A 93 2.27 -12.89 -3.58
CA ILE A 93 1.38 -12.71 -2.43
C ILE A 93 0.22 -13.69 -2.54
N ASN A 94 0.17 -14.65 -1.62
CA ASN A 94 -0.85 -15.69 -1.46
C ASN A 94 -1.79 -15.45 -0.26
N ALA A 95 -1.76 -14.24 0.32
CA ALA A 95 -2.60 -13.88 1.46
C ALA A 95 -4.01 -13.45 1.03
N GLU A 96 -5.01 -13.67 1.90
CA GLU A 96 -6.39 -13.20 1.69
C GLU A 96 -6.50 -11.66 1.73
N LYS A 97 -5.67 -11.00 2.55
CA LYS A 97 -5.71 -9.55 2.77
C LYS A 97 -4.32 -8.92 2.89
N ILE A 98 -4.12 -7.81 2.16
CA ILE A 98 -3.00 -6.88 2.33
C ILE A 98 -3.52 -5.62 3.02
N GLU A 99 -3.01 -5.31 4.21
CA GLU A 99 -3.40 -4.11 4.95
C GLU A 99 -2.71 -2.84 4.46
N GLY A 100 -3.13 -1.70 5.01
CA GLY A 100 -2.65 -0.37 4.64
C GLY A 100 -1.12 -0.25 4.71
N ASN A 101 -0.54 0.44 3.73
CA ASN A 101 0.89 0.74 3.66
C ASN A 101 1.83 -0.49 3.73
N THR A 102 1.35 -1.71 3.50
CA THR A 102 2.11 -2.96 3.71
C THR A 102 3.49 -2.96 3.04
N PHE A 103 3.57 -2.55 1.77
CA PHE A 103 4.80 -2.45 0.97
C PHE A 103 5.18 -0.99 0.68
N CYS A 104 4.72 -0.04 1.50
CA CYS A 104 5.00 1.37 1.28
C CYS A 104 6.51 1.68 1.30
N ASP A 105 6.98 2.52 0.38
CA ASP A 105 8.37 2.92 0.17
C ASP A 105 9.34 1.75 -0.14
N CYS A 106 8.86 0.65 -0.72
CA CYS A 106 9.72 -0.42 -1.24
C CYS A 106 10.42 -0.01 -2.54
N GLN A 107 11.48 0.78 -2.41
CA GLN A 107 12.19 1.40 -3.55
C GLN A 107 12.78 0.39 -4.54
N SER A 108 13.06 -0.83 -4.13
CA SER A 108 13.66 -1.87 -4.98
C SER A 108 12.64 -2.79 -5.65
N LEU A 109 11.35 -2.66 -5.31
CA LEU A 109 10.32 -3.59 -5.76
C LEU A 109 9.97 -3.36 -7.23
N VAL A 110 10.21 -4.39 -8.05
CA VAL A 110 10.02 -4.35 -9.51
C VAL A 110 8.80 -5.17 -9.93
N LYS A 111 8.61 -6.33 -9.29
CA LYS A 111 7.57 -7.29 -9.65
C LYS A 111 6.69 -7.66 -8.45
N VAL A 112 5.38 -7.55 -8.63
CA VAL A 112 4.39 -8.04 -7.67
C VAL A 112 3.44 -8.99 -8.37
N VAL A 113 3.16 -10.12 -7.74
CA VAL A 113 2.17 -11.09 -8.20
C VAL A 113 1.18 -11.34 -7.09
N LEU A 114 -0.07 -10.94 -7.30
CA LEU A 114 -1.18 -11.34 -6.44
C LEU A 114 -1.68 -12.71 -6.93
N LYS A 115 -1.71 -13.71 -6.04
CA LYS A 115 -2.27 -15.03 -6.33
C LYS A 115 -3.76 -15.06 -5.98
N GLU A 116 -4.47 -15.99 -6.62
CA GLU A 116 -5.87 -16.27 -6.31
C GLU A 116 -6.09 -16.53 -4.81
N GLY A 117 -7.17 -15.97 -4.27
CA GLY A 117 -7.51 -16.02 -2.85
C GLY A 117 -7.39 -14.66 -2.15
N ILE A 118 -6.64 -13.72 -2.72
CA ILE A 118 -6.62 -12.34 -2.21
C ILE A 118 -7.92 -11.62 -2.54
N THR A 119 -8.56 -11.06 -1.51
CA THR A 119 -9.86 -10.37 -1.63
C THR A 119 -9.77 -8.87 -1.39
N THR A 120 -8.80 -8.42 -0.59
CA THR A 120 -8.66 -7.00 -0.20
C THR A 120 -7.22 -6.52 -0.30
N VAL A 121 -7.02 -5.37 -0.97
CA VAL A 121 -5.77 -4.60 -1.01
C VAL A 121 -6.05 -3.21 -0.46
N GLU A 122 -5.62 -2.90 0.75
CA GLU A 122 -5.96 -1.65 1.44
C GLU A 122 -5.15 -0.43 0.97
N THR A 123 -5.52 0.74 1.50
CA THR A 123 -4.98 2.06 1.16
C THR A 123 -3.45 2.11 1.21
N ASN A 124 -2.83 2.76 0.22
CA ASN A 124 -1.38 2.95 0.13
C ASN A 124 -0.54 1.65 0.15
N ALA A 125 -1.11 0.47 -0.12
CA ALA A 125 -0.38 -0.79 0.02
C ALA A 125 0.97 -0.83 -0.72
N PHE A 126 1.11 -0.15 -1.87
CA PHE A 126 2.34 -0.02 -2.65
C PHE A 126 2.74 1.46 -2.88
N ASP A 127 2.31 2.36 -2.01
CA ASP A 127 2.63 3.79 -2.09
C ASP A 127 4.15 4.02 -2.01
N GLY A 128 4.70 4.85 -2.89
CA GLY A 128 6.13 5.15 -2.94
C GLY A 128 7.01 4.03 -3.49
N CYS A 129 6.47 3.15 -4.34
CA CYS A 129 7.25 2.09 -5.00
C CYS A 129 7.54 2.42 -6.48
N PRO A 130 8.48 3.34 -6.78
CA PRO A 130 8.64 3.89 -8.13
C PRO A 130 9.13 2.88 -9.18
N ASN A 131 9.66 1.74 -8.74
CA ASN A 131 10.27 0.76 -9.63
C ASN A 131 9.34 -0.39 -10.04
N ILE A 132 8.10 -0.46 -9.56
CA ILE A 132 7.15 -1.51 -9.96
C ILE A 132 6.83 -1.32 -11.45
N SER A 133 7.32 -2.25 -12.28
CA SER A 133 7.04 -2.29 -13.72
C SER A 133 6.16 -3.48 -14.10
N THR A 134 6.04 -4.47 -13.22
CA THR A 134 5.21 -5.66 -13.45
C THR A 134 4.33 -5.90 -12.25
N PHE A 135 3.04 -5.70 -12.43
CA PHE A 135 2.04 -6.02 -11.42
C PHE A 135 1.03 -7.01 -12.01
N ILE A 136 0.99 -8.22 -11.47
CA ILE A 136 0.04 -9.26 -11.88
C ILE A 136 -1.10 -9.29 -10.87
N TRP A 137 -2.30 -8.99 -11.35
CA TRP A 137 -3.53 -8.98 -10.55
C TRP A 137 -4.13 -10.38 -10.42
N ALA A 138 -4.88 -10.61 -9.35
CA ALA A 138 -5.70 -11.82 -9.16
C ALA A 138 -7.18 -11.50 -9.39
N ASP A 139 -7.90 -12.37 -10.07
CA ASP A 139 -9.33 -12.16 -10.36
C ASP A 139 -10.18 -12.17 -9.08
N SER A 140 -9.67 -12.73 -7.98
CA SER A 140 -10.34 -12.78 -6.68
C SER A 140 -10.43 -11.45 -5.93
N VAL A 141 -9.72 -10.39 -6.33
CA VAL A 141 -9.70 -9.13 -5.56
C VAL A 141 -11.02 -8.38 -5.72
N LYS A 142 -11.64 -8.05 -4.60
CA LYS A 142 -12.96 -7.40 -4.51
C LYS A 142 -12.87 -5.96 -4.02
N GLU A 143 -11.91 -5.69 -3.13
CA GLU A 143 -11.77 -4.41 -2.45
C GLU A 143 -10.37 -3.86 -2.68
N VAL A 144 -10.31 -2.62 -3.18
CA VAL A 144 -9.07 -1.88 -3.39
C VAL A 144 -9.18 -0.56 -2.62
N GLY A 145 -8.14 -0.20 -1.89
CA GLY A 145 -8.06 1.04 -1.13
C GLY A 145 -7.61 2.23 -1.98
N TYR A 146 -7.51 3.38 -1.33
CA TYR A 146 -7.10 4.61 -2.01
C TYR A 146 -5.59 4.64 -2.23
N SER A 147 -5.13 5.31 -3.31
CA SER A 147 -3.70 5.60 -3.54
C SER A 147 -2.77 4.38 -3.47
N VAL A 148 -3.28 3.18 -3.79
CA VAL A 148 -2.53 1.92 -3.71
C VAL A 148 -1.21 1.99 -4.49
N PHE A 149 -1.22 2.65 -5.65
CA PHE A 149 -0.07 2.81 -6.54
C PHE A 149 0.46 4.25 -6.60
N ARG A 150 0.21 5.08 -5.58
CA ARG A 150 0.75 6.45 -5.57
C ARG A 150 2.29 6.39 -5.62
N GLY A 151 2.90 7.12 -6.54
CA GLY A 151 4.37 7.10 -6.73
C GLY A 151 4.92 5.81 -7.34
N CYS A 152 4.08 4.97 -7.98
CA CYS A 152 4.53 3.84 -8.80
C CYS A 152 4.81 4.29 -10.24
N ASP A 153 5.86 5.09 -10.43
CA ASP A 153 6.11 5.86 -11.65
C ASP A 153 6.36 5.00 -12.90
N LYS A 154 6.84 3.75 -12.75
CA LYS A 154 7.11 2.80 -13.84
C LYS A 154 5.96 1.86 -14.15
N LEU A 155 4.85 1.98 -13.45
CA LEU A 155 3.70 1.09 -13.64
C LEU A 155 2.89 1.58 -14.85
N HIS A 156 3.19 1.03 -16.02
CA HIS A 156 2.53 1.41 -17.28
C HIS A 156 1.36 0.49 -17.66
N GLU A 157 1.35 -0.76 -17.16
CA GLU A 157 0.30 -1.74 -17.47
C GLU A 157 0.13 -2.72 -16.30
N LEU A 158 -1.12 -3.09 -16.00
CA LEU A 158 -1.46 -4.15 -15.06
C LEU A 158 -1.71 -5.42 -15.86
N ALA A 159 -1.03 -6.53 -15.56
CA ALA A 159 -1.23 -7.81 -16.24
C ALA A 159 -2.14 -8.75 -15.41
N GLY A 160 -2.81 -9.72 -16.06
CA GLY A 160 -3.33 -10.91 -15.37
C GLY A 160 -4.80 -10.97 -14.96
N SER A 161 -5.69 -10.10 -15.45
CA SER A 161 -7.13 -10.19 -15.14
C SER A 161 -8.05 -9.95 -16.35
N LYS A 162 -9.26 -10.53 -16.31
CA LYS A 162 -10.35 -10.25 -17.28
C LYS A 162 -11.06 -8.92 -17.04
N ASP A 163 -10.94 -8.35 -15.84
CA ASP A 163 -11.62 -7.12 -15.39
C ASP A 163 -10.66 -5.91 -15.32
N GLN A 164 -9.56 -5.93 -16.09
CA GLN A 164 -8.56 -4.86 -16.17
C GLN A 164 -9.19 -3.47 -16.30
N GLU A 165 -10.22 -3.33 -17.14
CA GLU A 165 -10.88 -2.04 -17.38
C GLU A 165 -11.47 -1.44 -16.12
N LYS A 166 -12.09 -2.24 -15.24
CA LYS A 166 -12.72 -1.73 -14.00
C LYS A 166 -11.68 -1.33 -12.97
N ILE A 167 -10.58 -2.07 -12.86
CA ILE A 167 -9.49 -1.75 -11.92
C ILE A 167 -8.75 -0.52 -12.43
N ILE A 168 -8.45 -0.46 -13.73
CA ILE A 168 -7.85 0.71 -14.36
C ILE A 168 -8.77 1.93 -14.24
N GLU A 169 -10.08 1.78 -14.46
CA GLU A 169 -11.07 2.85 -14.27
C GLU A 169 -11.16 3.29 -12.80
N TYR A 170 -11.19 2.36 -11.86
CA TYR A 170 -11.14 2.64 -10.42
C TYR A 170 -9.87 3.44 -10.09
N LEU A 171 -8.70 2.97 -10.50
CA LEU A 171 -7.43 3.67 -10.27
C LEU A 171 -7.41 5.05 -10.94
N LYS A 172 -7.87 5.17 -12.19
CA LYS A 172 -8.01 6.45 -12.92
C LYS A 172 -8.98 7.40 -12.21
N SER A 173 -10.06 6.90 -11.63
CA SER A 173 -11.04 7.72 -10.87
C SER A 173 -10.44 8.30 -9.59
N PHE A 174 -9.40 7.67 -9.03
CA PHE A 174 -8.59 8.17 -7.92
C PHE A 174 -7.29 8.85 -8.37
N THR A 175 -7.11 9.09 -9.67
CA THR A 175 -5.95 9.78 -10.27
C THR A 175 -6.20 11.27 -10.59
N PRO A 176 -6.93 12.11 -9.81
CA PRO A 176 -6.78 13.54 -10.07
C PRO A 176 -5.37 13.91 -9.63
N LEU A 177 -4.43 14.13 -10.58
CA LEU A 177 -3.36 15.18 -10.58
C LEU A 177 -1.99 14.83 -11.19
N ILE A 178 -1.68 13.60 -11.62
CA ILE A 178 -0.38 13.33 -12.26
C ILE A 178 -0.37 13.83 -13.72
N GLU A 179 -1.47 13.62 -14.44
CA GLU A 179 -1.51 13.88 -15.90
C GLU A 179 -1.69 15.35 -16.27
N LEU A 180 -2.24 16.18 -15.37
CA LEU A 180 -2.35 17.64 -15.57
C LEU A 180 -1.06 18.41 -15.29
N CYS A 181 -0.10 17.82 -14.54
CA CYS A 181 1.14 18.49 -14.17
C CYS A 181 2.32 18.15 -15.08
N SER A 182 2.27 17.05 -15.84
CA SER A 182 3.40 16.63 -16.69
C SER A 182 3.52 17.41 -18.00
N GLN A 183 2.64 18.38 -18.28
CA GLN A 183 2.64 19.08 -19.57
C GLN A 183 3.18 20.52 -19.58
N LYS A 184 3.58 21.17 -18.46
CA LYS A 184 4.09 22.57 -18.55
C LYS A 184 5.29 22.89 -17.64
N ASP A 185 6.36 23.28 -18.32
CA ASP A 185 7.65 23.90 -17.92
C ASP A 185 7.90 24.21 -16.41
N PRO A 186 8.90 23.57 -15.77
CA PRO A 186 9.17 23.65 -14.33
C PRO A 186 9.77 24.98 -13.83
N LYS A 187 9.95 26.00 -14.68
CA LYS A 187 10.62 27.26 -14.29
C LYS A 187 9.69 28.45 -13.99
N LYS A 188 8.37 28.32 -14.10
CA LYS A 188 7.41 29.40 -13.80
C LYS A 188 6.18 28.88 -13.06
N ASP A 189 6.26 28.60 -11.76
CA ASP A 189 5.01 28.46 -11.00
C ASP A 189 5.08 28.98 -9.54
N PRO A 190 4.38 30.09 -9.23
CA PRO A 190 4.12 30.56 -7.87
C PRO A 190 3.27 29.59 -7.02
N LYS A 191 2.68 28.53 -7.60
CA LYS A 191 1.77 27.58 -6.92
C LYS A 191 2.47 26.48 -6.13
N ARG A 192 3.80 26.38 -6.18
CA ARG A 192 4.58 25.46 -5.32
C ARG A 192 4.35 25.74 -3.83
N ASP A 193 4.07 27.00 -3.47
CA ASP A 193 3.79 27.41 -2.09
C ASP A 193 2.32 27.21 -1.68
N ILE A 194 1.40 27.20 -2.65
CA ILE A 194 -0.02 26.88 -2.41
C ILE A 194 -0.17 25.38 -2.06
N TRP A 195 0.64 24.51 -2.66
CA TRP A 195 0.60 23.07 -2.39
C TRP A 195 1.14 22.67 -1.02
N LYS A 196 2.17 23.35 -0.49
CA LYS A 196 2.58 23.20 0.92
C LYS A 196 1.48 23.63 1.89
N SER A 197 0.60 24.53 1.47
CA SER A 197 -0.54 25.03 2.26
C SER A 197 -1.76 24.10 2.21
N ILE A 198 -1.98 23.38 1.09
CA ILE A 198 -3.10 22.44 0.92
C ILE A 198 -2.80 21.06 1.52
N ALA A 199 -1.56 20.55 1.39
CA ALA A 199 -1.15 19.28 2.00
C ALA A 199 -1.22 19.33 3.54
N ARG A 200 -0.96 20.51 4.14
CA ARG A 200 -1.11 20.77 5.58
C ARG A 200 -2.57 20.87 6.06
N LYS A 201 -3.53 21.07 5.16
CA LYS A 201 -4.96 21.27 5.48
C LYS A 201 -5.82 20.03 5.25
N ARG A 202 -5.27 18.95 4.68
CA ARG A 202 -6.01 17.75 4.29
C ARG A 202 -5.53 16.44 4.92
N SER A 203 -4.44 16.50 5.69
CA SER A 203 -4.20 15.47 6.71
C SER A 203 -5.00 15.87 7.95
N PRO A 204 -5.60 14.92 8.70
CA PRO A 204 -6.05 15.21 10.05
C PRO A 204 -4.91 15.93 10.80
N PRO A 205 -5.18 16.91 11.68
CA PRO A 205 -4.14 17.65 12.39
C PRO A 205 -3.25 16.80 13.31
N ASP A 206 -3.51 15.49 13.38
CA ASP A 206 -3.02 14.55 14.35
C ASP A 206 -2.74 13.23 13.60
N ASP A 207 -1.62 12.57 13.90
CA ASP A 207 -1.06 11.42 13.17
C ASP A 207 -1.93 10.12 13.28
N ARG A 208 -3.24 10.26 13.47
CA ARG A 208 -4.21 9.19 13.68
C ARG A 208 -4.64 8.57 12.35
N ASP A 209 -4.59 7.24 12.30
CA ASP A 209 -4.95 6.39 11.18
C ASP A 209 -6.40 6.65 10.74
N TRP A 210 -6.65 6.76 9.43
CA TRP A 210 -8.00 6.99 8.88
C TRP A 210 -8.97 5.85 9.26
N THR A 211 -8.45 4.64 9.47
CA THR A 211 -9.26 3.52 9.96
C THR A 211 -9.68 3.66 11.41
N ASP A 212 -8.92 4.37 12.23
CA ASP A 212 -9.25 4.64 13.63
C ASP A 212 -10.30 5.74 13.73
N LEU A 213 -10.20 6.77 12.88
CA LEU A 213 -11.23 7.81 12.72
C LEU A 213 -12.58 7.25 12.24
N GLN A 214 -12.56 6.24 11.36
CA GLN A 214 -13.79 5.58 10.89
C GLN A 214 -14.46 4.69 11.93
N LYS A 215 -13.69 4.20 12.90
CA LYS A 215 -14.17 3.34 14.00
C LYS A 215 -14.40 4.13 15.29
N SER A 216 -14.03 5.42 15.32
CA SER A 216 -14.18 6.29 16.47
C SER A 216 -15.64 6.51 16.80
N ASP A 217 -15.98 6.34 18.09
CA ASP A 217 -17.32 6.63 18.58
C ASP A 217 -17.57 8.11 18.88
N ASP A 218 -16.51 8.91 18.80
CA ASP A 218 -16.52 10.34 19.03
C ASP A 218 -17.40 11.09 18.01
N ALA A 219 -18.19 12.05 18.51
CA ALA A 219 -19.17 12.76 17.71
C ALA A 219 -18.53 13.74 16.70
N GLU A 220 -17.37 14.30 17.03
CA GLU A 220 -16.62 15.21 16.14
C GLU A 220 -15.94 14.41 15.03
N ASP A 221 -15.35 13.25 15.35
CA ASP A 221 -14.76 12.34 14.36
C ASP A 221 -15.83 11.82 13.39
N LYS A 222 -17.01 11.44 13.89
CA LYS A 222 -18.17 11.05 13.05
C LYS A 222 -18.64 12.18 12.14
N ALA A 223 -18.66 13.42 12.63
CA ALA A 223 -19.03 14.59 11.84
C ALA A 223 -17.99 14.89 10.74
N LEU A 224 -16.71 14.73 11.05
CA LEU A 224 -15.60 14.89 10.11
C LEU A 224 -15.67 13.84 8.99
N VAL A 225 -15.86 12.55 9.35
CA VAL A 225 -16.03 11.46 8.37
C VAL A 225 -17.25 11.70 7.46
N LYS A 226 -18.35 12.22 8.01
CA LYS A 226 -19.56 12.55 7.25
C LYS A 226 -19.33 13.72 6.29
N GLN A 227 -18.64 14.77 6.72
CA GLN A 227 -18.29 15.91 5.86
C GLN A 227 -17.36 15.52 4.72
N VAL A 228 -16.32 14.71 4.98
CA VAL A 228 -15.41 14.21 3.94
C VAL A 228 -16.20 13.40 2.89
N LYS A 229 -17.03 12.45 3.34
CA LYS A 229 -17.88 11.64 2.43
C LYS A 229 -18.89 12.47 1.62
N GLN A 230 -19.45 13.54 2.19
CA GLN A 230 -20.38 14.43 1.48
C GLN A 230 -19.66 15.35 0.49
N ALA A 231 -18.47 15.85 0.84
CA ALA A 231 -17.64 16.66 -0.04
C ALA A 231 -17.16 15.87 -1.27
N ASP A 232 -16.78 14.60 -1.07
CA ASP A 232 -16.39 13.70 -2.16
C ASP A 232 -17.54 13.48 -3.14
N LYS A 233 -18.75 13.20 -2.65
CA LYS A 233 -19.92 12.93 -3.49
C LYS A 233 -20.44 14.16 -4.22
N ALA A 234 -20.37 15.35 -3.62
CA ALA A 234 -20.83 16.60 -4.22
C ALA A 234 -19.85 17.08 -5.31
N LYS A 235 -18.54 16.96 -5.06
CA LYS A 235 -17.52 17.42 -5.99
C LYS A 235 -17.39 16.50 -7.22
N LEU A 236 -17.48 15.18 -7.01
CA LEU A 236 -17.52 14.20 -8.11
C LEU A 236 -18.69 14.46 -9.08
N LYS A 237 -19.86 14.85 -8.56
CA LYS A 237 -21.03 15.19 -9.38
C LYS A 237 -20.86 16.47 -10.21
N VAL A 238 -20.19 17.48 -9.66
CA VAL A 238 -19.94 18.74 -10.36
C VAL A 238 -18.90 18.54 -11.46
N ASP A 239 -17.84 17.78 -11.18
CA ASP A 239 -16.75 17.53 -12.12
C ASP A 239 -17.20 16.61 -13.28
N ILE A 240 -18.02 15.57 -13.01
CA ILE A 240 -18.61 14.72 -14.07
C ILE A 240 -19.54 15.53 -14.98
N LYS A 241 -20.37 16.41 -14.41
CA LYS A 241 -21.29 17.25 -15.20
C LYS A 241 -20.54 18.20 -16.13
N LYS A 242 -19.47 18.83 -15.64
CA LYS A 242 -18.64 19.73 -16.43
C LYS A 242 -17.95 19.01 -17.60
N ILE A 243 -17.45 17.79 -17.39
CA ILE A 243 -16.84 16.96 -18.44
C ILE A 243 -17.86 16.52 -19.50
N LEU A 244 -19.09 16.19 -19.08
CA LEU A 244 -20.17 15.84 -20.01
C LEU A 244 -20.62 17.05 -20.86
N ASP A 245 -20.72 18.23 -20.24
CA ASP A 245 -21.08 19.47 -20.93
C ASP A 245 -19.99 19.85 -21.96
N GLU A 246 -18.70 19.75 -21.60
CA GLU A 246 -17.55 20.03 -22.48
C GLU A 246 -17.45 19.05 -23.67
N ASN A 247 -17.79 17.77 -23.50
CA ASN A 247 -17.84 16.78 -24.59
C ASN A 247 -19.07 16.95 -25.52
N SER A 248 -20.16 17.52 -25.01
CA SER A 248 -21.37 17.80 -25.81
C SER A 248 -21.20 18.99 -26.76
N GLU A 249 -20.27 19.92 -26.44
CA GLU A 249 -19.91 21.04 -27.32
C GLU A 249 -18.87 20.64 -28.37
N ALA A 250 -17.95 19.74 -28.03
CA ALA A 250 -16.95 19.21 -28.97
C ALA A 250 -17.59 18.39 -30.12
N SER A 251 -18.70 17.69 -29.85
CA SER A 251 -19.43 16.85 -30.83
C SER A 251 -20.38 17.63 -31.76
N LYS A 252 -20.50 18.95 -31.59
CA LYS A 252 -21.27 19.84 -32.47
C LYS A 252 -20.39 20.65 -33.44
N MET A 253 -19.07 20.43 -33.41
CA MET A 253 -18.09 21.12 -34.26
C MET A 253 -17.40 20.21 -35.31
N GLU A 254 -17.92 18.99 -35.52
CA GLU A 254 -17.64 18.14 -36.69
C GLU A 254 -18.86 18.12 -37.62
#